data_AF-A0A9E4ZG15-F1
#
_entry.id   AF-A0A9E4ZG15-F1
#
_cell.length_a   1.000
_cell.length_b   1.000
_cell.length_c   1.000
_cell.angle_alpha   90.00
_cell.angle_beta   90.00
_cell.angle_gamma   90.00
#
_symmetry.space_group_name_H-M   'P 1'
#
loop_
_entity.id
_entity.type
_entity.pdbx_description
1 polymer ?
#
loop_
_entity_poly.entity_id
_entity_poly.type
_entity_poly.pdbx_seq_one_letter_code
_entity_poly.pdbx_strand_id
1 'polypeptide(L)'
;MKIRKDKYTLQGLATILGMLLLGLVLWQFQFYGAGASLIFMGLMLTVIFLYTATKPREYFIRDERTVRINEKAGYHAFWILVMCLGILTMANWSTEILYKDVSAPLAIIALGSWNILRWYYDKKGYETDP
;
A
#
# COMPACT_ATOMS: atom_id res chain seq x y z
N MET A 1 -9.66 10.92 -24.31
CA MET A 1 -10.29 9.60 -24.01
C MET A 1 -9.84 9.09 -22.65
N LYS A 2 -10.58 9.39 -21.56
CA LYS A 2 -10.22 9.02 -20.16
C LYS A 2 -11.03 7.85 -19.59
N ILE A 3 -12.33 7.78 -19.92
CA ILE A 3 -13.31 6.85 -19.30
C ILE A 3 -12.94 5.35 -19.47
N ARG A 4 -12.36 4.97 -20.62
CA ARG A 4 -12.01 3.58 -20.89
C ARG A 4 -10.80 3.11 -20.07
N LYS A 5 -9.82 3.98 -19.82
CA LYS A 5 -8.63 3.66 -18.99
C LYS A 5 -9.02 3.51 -17.52
N ASP A 6 -9.86 4.40 -17.00
CA ASP A 6 -10.30 4.37 -15.60
C ASP A 6 -11.05 3.10 -15.23
N LYS A 7 -11.87 2.57 -16.16
CA LYS A 7 -12.62 1.32 -15.95
C LYS A 7 -11.69 0.11 -15.75
N TYR A 8 -10.61 0.00 -16.52
CA TYR A 8 -9.65 -1.11 -16.38
C TYR A 8 -8.82 -0.97 -15.09
N THR A 9 -8.46 0.26 -14.70
CA THR A 9 -7.79 0.49 -13.41
C THR A 9 -8.69 0.17 -12.22
N LEU A 10 -9.98 0.51 -12.30
CA LEU A 10 -10.96 0.17 -11.27
C LEU A 10 -11.15 -1.34 -11.16
N GLN A 11 -11.22 -2.04 -12.30
CA GLN A 11 -11.31 -3.51 -12.34
C GLN A 11 -10.06 -4.18 -11.76
N GLY A 12 -8.87 -3.67 -12.08
CA GLY A 12 -7.60 -4.17 -11.53
C GLY A 12 -7.47 -3.96 -10.01
N LEU A 13 -7.93 -2.81 -9.49
CA LEU A 13 -7.96 -2.58 -8.04
C LEU A 13 -9.00 -3.48 -7.35
N ALA A 14 -10.16 -3.68 -7.97
CA ALA A 14 -11.20 -4.56 -7.44
C ALA A 14 -10.75 -6.02 -7.38
N THR A 15 -10.01 -6.51 -8.39
CA THR A 15 -9.47 -7.89 -8.38
C THR A 15 -8.38 -8.06 -7.32
N ILE A 16 -7.49 -7.09 -7.14
CA ILE A 16 -6.47 -7.10 -6.07
C ILE A 16 -7.16 -7.15 -4.69
N LEU A 17 -8.16 -6.30 -4.47
CA LEU A 17 -8.90 -6.26 -3.21
C LEU A 17 -9.64 -7.57 -2.94
N GLY A 18 -10.24 -8.17 -3.98
CA GLY A 18 -10.90 -9.47 -3.90
C GLY A 18 -9.93 -10.60 -3.54
N MET A 19 -8.72 -10.61 -4.10
CA MET A 19 -7.70 -11.60 -3.77
C MET A 19 -7.24 -11.51 -2.30
N LEU A 20 -7.05 -10.30 -1.79
CA LEU A 20 -6.68 -10.08 -0.39
C LEU A 20 -7.78 -10.52 0.57
N LEU A 21 -9.03 -10.17 0.28
CA LEU A 21 -10.19 -10.59 1.08
C LEU A 21 -10.35 -12.11 1.07
N LEU A 22 -10.25 -12.75 -0.09
CA LEU A 22 -10.40 -14.19 -0.22
C LEU A 22 -9.25 -14.93 0.49
N GLY A 23 -8.03 -14.40 0.42
CA GLY A 23 -6.89 -14.92 1.17
C GLY A 23 -7.09 -14.87 2.70
N LEU A 24 -7.65 -13.78 3.23
CA LEU A 24 -8.00 -13.66 4.65
C LEU A 24 -9.13 -14.62 5.07
N VAL A 25 -10.14 -14.81 4.22
CA VAL A 25 -11.21 -15.79 4.46
C VAL A 25 -10.64 -17.20 4.54
N LEU A 26 -9.78 -17.59 3.60
CA LEU A 26 -9.14 -18.92 3.62
C LEU A 26 -8.23 -19.11 4.84
N TRP A 27 -7.58 -18.05 5.29
CA TRP A 27 -6.80 -18.07 6.53
C TRP A 27 -7.67 -18.38 7.75
N GLN A 28 -8.87 -17.80 7.83
CA GLN A 28 -9.83 -18.08 8.90
C GLN A 28 -10.30 -19.54 8.90
N PHE A 29 -10.43 -20.15 7.72
CA PHE A 29 -10.79 -21.56 7.55
C PHE A 29 -9.60 -22.53 7.68
N GLN A 30 -8.47 -22.10 8.25
CA GLN A 30 -7.27 -22.92 8.49
C GLN A 30 -6.56 -23.39 7.20
N PHE A 31 -6.91 -22.86 6.03
CA PHE A 31 -6.22 -23.12 4.78
C PHE A 31 -5.03 -22.18 4.60
N TYR A 32 -4.06 -22.28 5.50
CA TYR A 32 -2.94 -21.34 5.61
C TYR A 32 -2.10 -21.22 4.34
N GLY A 33 -1.78 -22.33 3.67
CA GLY A 33 -0.97 -22.30 2.45
C GLY A 33 -1.66 -21.58 1.28
N ALA A 34 -2.96 -21.79 1.11
CA ALA A 34 -3.75 -21.13 0.08
C ALA A 34 -4.04 -19.65 0.43
N GLY A 35 -4.32 -19.37 1.71
CA GLY A 35 -4.51 -18.00 2.19
C GLY A 35 -3.23 -17.16 2.05
N ALA A 36 -2.08 -17.70 2.49
CA ALA A 36 -0.79 -17.03 2.40
C ALA A 36 -0.40 -16.74 0.94
N SER A 37 -0.59 -17.70 0.03
CA SER A 37 -0.23 -17.52 -1.38
C SER A 37 -1.11 -16.48 -2.08
N LEU A 38 -2.41 -16.43 -1.79
CA LEU A 38 -3.30 -15.39 -2.32
C LEU A 38 -2.99 -13.99 -1.77
N ILE A 39 -2.67 -13.89 -0.48
CA ILE A 39 -2.25 -12.61 0.12
C ILE A 39 -0.94 -12.14 -0.51
N PHE A 40 0.04 -13.03 -0.64
CA PHE A 40 1.34 -12.70 -1.23
C PHE A 40 1.22 -12.28 -2.70
N MET A 41 0.40 -13.00 -3.47
CA MET A 41 0.17 -12.69 -4.88
C MET A 41 -0.62 -11.39 -5.07
N GLY A 42 -1.60 -11.12 -4.20
CA GLY A 42 -2.30 -9.83 -4.15
C GLY A 42 -1.36 -8.66 -3.86
N LEU A 43 -0.43 -8.83 -2.91
CA LEU A 43 0.61 -7.83 -2.62
C LEU A 43 1.56 -7.62 -3.79
N MET A 44 2.08 -8.68 -4.43
CA MET A 44 2.94 -8.55 -5.62
C MET A 44 2.22 -7.84 -6.77
N LEU A 45 0.96 -8.21 -7.06
CA LEU A 45 0.15 -7.57 -8.08
C LEU A 45 -0.08 -6.09 -7.78
N THR A 46 -0.25 -5.73 -6.51
CA THR A 46 -0.35 -4.33 -6.08
C THR A 46 0.90 -3.55 -6.47
N VAL A 47 2.10 -4.10 -6.21
CA VAL A 47 3.38 -3.48 -6.56
C VAL A 47 3.55 -3.34 -8.08
N ILE A 48 3.25 -4.40 -8.84
CA ILE A 48 3.36 -4.38 -10.32
C ILE A 48 2.37 -3.37 -10.93
N PHE A 49 1.15 -3.32 -10.39
CA PHE A 49 0.11 -2.41 -10.84
C PHE A 49 0.48 -0.95 -10.53
N LEU A 50 1.02 -0.68 -9.34
CA LEU A 50 1.59 0.63 -9.00
C LEU A 50 2.74 0.99 -9.95
N TYR A 51 3.67 0.07 -10.20
CA TYR A 51 4.83 0.28 -11.09
C TYR A 51 4.41 0.59 -12.54
N THR A 52 3.42 -0.12 -13.06
CA THR A 52 2.89 0.12 -14.41
C THR A 52 2.06 1.40 -14.47
N ALA A 53 1.33 1.75 -13.41
CA ALA A 53 0.62 3.01 -13.29
C ALA A 53 1.55 4.22 -13.12
N THR A 54 2.79 4.02 -12.63
CA THR A 54 3.81 5.08 -12.45
C THR A 54 4.56 5.48 -13.70
N LYS A 55 4.50 4.76 -14.83
CA LYS A 55 5.30 5.13 -16.01
C LYS A 55 4.94 6.56 -16.46
N PRO A 56 5.84 7.55 -16.28
CA PRO A 56 5.61 8.90 -16.77
C PRO A 56 5.69 8.84 -18.30
N ARG A 57 4.79 9.55 -18.99
CA ARG A 57 4.93 9.69 -20.46
C ARG A 57 6.09 10.61 -20.84
N GLU A 58 6.65 11.38 -19.90
CA GLU A 58 7.66 12.40 -20.20
C GLU A 58 8.70 12.47 -19.07
N TYR A 59 9.97 12.53 -19.44
CA TYR A 59 11.11 12.72 -18.53
C TYR A 59 11.06 14.15 -17.96
N PHE A 60 10.61 14.31 -16.72
CA PHE A 60 10.72 15.58 -16.00
C PHE A 60 12.02 15.61 -15.18
N ILE A 61 12.71 16.75 -15.26
CA ILE A 61 13.89 17.09 -14.45
C ILE A 61 13.47 17.08 -12.97
N ARG A 62 14.34 16.56 -12.11
CA ARG A 62 14.10 16.29 -10.69
C ARG A 62 14.11 17.59 -9.86
N ASP A 63 13.18 18.50 -10.12
CA ASP A 63 13.10 19.79 -9.44
C ASP A 63 12.02 19.77 -8.36
N GLU A 64 12.44 19.83 -7.09
CA GLU A 64 11.70 20.15 -5.85
C GLU A 64 10.40 19.40 -5.51
N ARG A 65 9.53 19.16 -6.48
CA ARG A 65 8.28 18.42 -6.39
C ARG A 65 8.50 17.00 -5.89
N THR A 66 9.51 16.29 -6.39
CA THR A 66 9.81 14.92 -5.92
C THR A 66 10.25 14.91 -4.46
N VAL A 67 10.95 15.94 -4.00
CA VAL A 67 11.38 16.09 -2.60
C VAL A 67 10.15 16.32 -1.71
N ARG A 68 9.29 17.29 -2.07
CA ARG A 68 8.04 17.57 -1.35
C ARG A 68 7.10 16.37 -1.30
N ILE A 69 7.00 15.59 -2.38
CA ILE A 69 6.20 14.36 -2.43
C ILE A 69 6.76 13.32 -1.45
N ASN A 70 8.09 13.13 -1.43
CA ASN A 70 8.73 12.18 -0.53
C ASN A 70 8.57 12.57 0.94
N GLU A 71 8.73 13.85 1.27
CA GLU A 71 8.54 14.37 2.63
C GLU A 71 7.11 14.19 3.10
N LYS A 72 6.13 14.55 2.26
CA LYS A 72 4.70 14.40 2.59
C LYS A 72 4.30 12.93 2.74
N ALA A 73 4.76 12.07 1.83
CA ALA A 73 4.53 10.63 1.93
C ALA A 73 5.19 10.05 3.19
N GLY A 74 6.41 10.48 3.51
CA GLY A 74 7.15 10.07 4.71
C GLY A 74 6.43 10.46 6.00
N TYR A 75 5.96 11.71 6.08
CA TYR A 75 5.20 12.21 7.23
C TYR A 75 3.94 11.38 7.49
N HIS A 76 3.14 11.12 6.46
CA HIS A 76 1.92 10.33 6.63
C HIS A 76 2.21 8.84 6.92
N ALA A 77 3.22 8.25 6.29
CA ALA A 77 3.65 6.88 6.60
C ALA A 77 4.14 6.74 8.05
N PHE A 78 4.84 7.75 8.56
CA PHE A 78 5.26 7.81 9.97
C PHE A 78 4.05 7.82 10.90
N TRP A 79 3.04 8.66 10.65
CA TRP A 79 1.83 8.68 11.47
C TRP A 79 1.03 7.37 11.40
N ILE A 80 0.99 6.72 10.24
CA ILE A 80 0.39 5.38 10.11
C ILE A 80 1.12 4.38 11.00
N LEU A 81 2.46 4.39 11.00
CA LEU A 81 3.25 3.52 11.87
C LEU A 81 3.02 3.83 13.36
N VAL A 82 2.97 5.10 13.76
CA VAL A 82 2.66 5.50 15.15
C VAL A 82 1.28 5.00 15.58
N MET A 83 0.27 5.11 14.71
CA MET A 83 -1.07 4.58 14.97
C MET A 83 -1.07 3.06 15.09
N CYS A 84 -0.37 2.34 14.20
CA CYS A 84 -0.23 0.89 14.30
C CYS A 84 0.46 0.46 15.60
N LEU A 85 1.50 1.18 16.03
CA LEU A 85 2.17 0.93 17.31
C LEU A 85 1.23 1.21 18.49
N GLY A 86 0.43 2.27 18.44
CA GLY A 86 -0.57 2.57 19.47
C GLY A 86 -1.60 1.44 19.62
N ILE A 87 -2.16 0.98 18.50
CA ILE A 87 -3.10 -0.16 18.47
C ILE A 87 -2.44 -1.42 19.02
N LEU A 88 -1.19 -1.71 18.61
CA LEU A 88 -0.46 -2.87 19.10
C LEU A 88 -0.21 -2.81 20.61
N THR A 89 0.12 -1.63 21.13
CA THR A 89 0.37 -1.42 22.55
C THR A 89 -0.91 -1.66 23.36
N MET A 90 -2.06 -1.19 22.87
CA MET A 90 -3.36 -1.48 23.49
C MET A 90 -3.74 -2.95 23.39
N ALA A 91 -3.48 -3.61 22.26
CA ALA A 91 -3.72 -5.05 22.11
C ALA A 91 -2.82 -5.88 23.05
N ASN A 92 -1.58 -5.44 23.28
CA ASN A 92 -0.67 -6.11 24.20
C ASN A 92 -1.11 -6.01 25.68
N TRP A 93 -2.04 -5.13 26.03
CA TRP A 93 -2.65 -5.14 27.37
C TRP A 93 -3.64 -6.30 27.56
N SER A 94 -4.21 -6.82 26.48
CA SER A 94 -5.17 -7.93 26.50
C SER A 94 -4.59 -9.25 25.95
N THR A 95 -3.40 -9.22 25.36
CA THR A 95 -2.73 -10.38 24.73
C THR A 95 -1.22 -10.30 24.93
N GLU A 96 -0.53 -11.44 25.06
CA GLU A 96 0.93 -11.48 25.22
C GLU A 96 1.65 -11.45 23.87
N ILE A 97 1.56 -10.33 23.15
CA ILE A 97 2.15 -10.20 21.81
C ILE A 97 3.63 -9.84 21.92
N LEU A 98 4.50 -10.73 21.43
CA LEU A 98 5.94 -10.48 21.36
C LEU A 98 6.26 -9.49 20.24
N TYR A 99 7.03 -8.43 20.56
CA TYR A 99 7.47 -7.42 19.58
C TYR A 99 8.17 -8.05 18.36
N LYS A 100 8.94 -9.12 18.58
CA LYS A 100 9.65 -9.85 17.51
C LYS A 100 8.69 -10.28 16.39
N ASP A 101 7.49 -10.73 16.75
CA ASP A 101 6.54 -11.30 15.80
C ASP A 101 5.81 -10.22 14.98
N VAL A 102 5.80 -8.98 15.47
CA VAL A 102 5.08 -7.86 14.83
C VAL A 102 6.02 -6.85 14.18
N SER A 103 7.31 -6.87 14.54
CA SER A 103 8.31 -5.94 14.02
C SER A 103 8.43 -5.95 12.49
N ALA A 104 8.46 -7.14 11.88
CA ALA A 104 8.53 -7.29 10.43
C ALA A 104 7.22 -6.85 9.73
N PRO A 105 6.02 -7.28 10.16
CA PRO A 105 4.76 -6.74 9.65
C PRO A 105 4.65 -5.20 9.73
N LEU A 106 5.06 -4.60 10.85
CA LEU A 106 5.06 -3.14 11.04
C LEU A 106 5.97 -2.43 10.03
N ALA A 107 7.17 -2.96 9.81
CA ALA A 107 8.10 -2.41 8.81
C ALA A 107 7.52 -2.50 7.39
N ILE A 108 6.86 -3.61 7.05
CA ILE A 108 6.18 -3.78 5.75
C ILE A 108 5.03 -2.77 5.60
N ILE A 109 4.23 -2.54 6.63
CA ILE A 109 3.13 -1.56 6.61
C ILE A 109 3.68 -0.14 6.42
N ALA A 110 4.76 0.22 7.13
CA ALA A 110 5.39 1.53 7.00
C ALA A 110 5.99 1.77 5.61
N LEU A 111 6.75 0.81 5.09
CA LEU A 111 7.33 0.90 3.75
C LEU A 111 6.26 0.88 2.66
N GLY A 112 5.24 0.02 2.81
CA GLY A 112 4.12 -0.08 1.89
C GLY A 112 3.30 1.22 1.83
N SER A 113 2.95 1.77 2.99
CA SER A 113 2.21 3.04 3.07
C SER A 113 3.01 4.20 2.47
N TRP A 114 4.32 4.29 2.71
CA TRP A 114 5.18 5.29 2.09
C TRP A 114 5.16 5.20 0.55
N ASN A 115 5.31 4.00 -0.01
CA ASN A 115 5.29 3.80 -1.46
C ASN A 115 3.93 4.18 -2.07
N ILE A 116 2.83 3.79 -1.43
CA ILE A 116 1.45 4.12 -1.88
C ILE A 116 1.20 5.64 -1.83
N LEU A 117 1.59 6.29 -0.73
CA LEU A 117 1.40 7.74 -0.56
C LEU A 117 2.27 8.54 -1.52
N ARG A 118 3.51 8.11 -1.74
CA ARG A 118 4.41 8.70 -2.74
C ARG A 118 3.79 8.65 -4.13
N TRP A 119 3.25 7.50 -4.52
CA TRP A 119 2.52 7.34 -5.78
C TRP A 119 1.29 8.26 -5.87
N TYR A 120 0.49 8.30 -4.80
CA TYR A 120 -0.72 9.12 -4.76
C TYR A 120 -0.42 10.61 -4.94
N TYR A 121 0.58 11.15 -4.23
CA TYR A 121 0.95 12.56 -4.35
C TYR A 121 1.62 12.90 -5.67
N ASP A 122 2.35 11.96 -6.26
CA ASP A 122 2.92 12.12 -7.60
C ASP A 122 1.82 12.28 -8.66
N LYS A 123 0.79 11.42 -8.59
CA LYS A 123 -0.40 11.53 -9.46
C LYS A 123 -1.22 12.79 -9.21
N LYS A 124 -1.44 13.18 -7.95
CA LYS A 124 -2.31 14.32 -7.61
C LYS A 124 -1.70 15.66 -8.02
N GLY A 125 -0.37 15.80 -7.94
CA GLY A 125 0.29 17.02 -8.41
C GLY A 125 0.15 17.27 -9.91
N TYR A 126 -0.30 16.29 -10.71
CA TYR A 126 -0.57 16.47 -12.15
C TYR A 126 -1.97 17.03 -12.42
N GLU A 127 -2.88 17.00 -11.44
CA GLU A 127 -4.27 17.47 -11.62
C GLU A 127 -4.47 18.93 -11.22
N THR A 128 -3.46 19.55 -10.59
CA THR A 128 -3.53 20.93 -10.08
C THR A 128 -2.72 21.94 -10.89
N ASP A 129 -2.10 21.55 -11.99
CA ASP A 129 -1.57 22.50 -12.98
C ASP A 129 -2.70 22.82 -13.99
N PRO A 130 -3.17 24.08 -14.09
CA PRO A 130 -4.08 24.52 -15.15
C PRO A 130 -3.44 24.46 -16.55
#